data_AF-A0A7W3IW02-F1
#
_entry.id   AF-A0A7W3IW02-F1
#
_cell.length_a   1.000
_cell.length_b   1.000
_cell.length_c   1.000
_cell.angle_alpha   90.00
_cell.angle_beta   90.00
_cell.angle_gamma   90.00
#
_symmetry.space_group_name_H-M   'P 1'
#
loop_
_entity.id
_entity.type
_entity.pdbx_description
1 polymer ?
#
loop_
_entity_poly.entity_id
_entity_poly.type
_entity_poly.pdbx_seq_one_letter_code
_entity_poly.pdbx_strand_id
1 'polypeptide(L)'
;MAEDTDDQREAAGLAARWELLSGRPDRTVHITDAQAIRAIAHEARQRVIDVLFTDSGRAFTATELAELTELTPSAMSYHLRALERWGVVERAESTGDARNRPWRAAGTRLEVRGGADPSARAAQSALFELAVDQYRERYDWYRSWPAERRHGFVGTGQAEFWLTEEEAARFLLALERAELELMESGVENRPGPGKIRTRWFFSLLPVAGERPPERAERPAGPEEPASGHDKEPTA
;
A
#
# COMPACT_ATOMS: atom_id res chain seq x y z
N MET A 1 -13.20 21.43 -15.52
CA MET A 1 -13.83 20.13 -15.85
C MET A 1 -13.11 19.35 -16.96
N ALA A 2 -12.11 19.90 -17.67
CA ALA A 2 -11.35 19.15 -18.68
C ALA A 2 -10.11 18.41 -18.11
N GLU A 3 -9.54 18.88 -16.99
CA GLU A 3 -8.33 18.29 -16.36
C GLU A 3 -8.59 16.97 -15.61
N ASP A 4 -9.75 16.83 -14.95
CA ASP A 4 -10.14 15.59 -14.24
C ASP A 4 -10.20 14.36 -15.18
N THR A 5 -10.42 14.58 -16.48
CA THR A 5 -10.42 13.50 -17.47
C THR A 5 -9.00 13.09 -17.90
N ASP A 6 -8.03 14.00 -17.85
CA ASP A 6 -6.65 13.72 -18.26
C ASP A 6 -5.89 12.97 -17.17
N ASP A 7 -6.01 13.40 -15.91
CA ASP A 7 -5.43 12.71 -14.75
C ASP A 7 -6.01 11.29 -14.59
N GLN A 8 -7.31 11.10 -14.84
CA GLN A 8 -7.93 9.77 -14.82
C GLN A 8 -7.44 8.86 -15.97
N ARG A 9 -7.22 9.43 -17.16
CA ARG A 9 -6.66 8.68 -18.30
C ARG A 9 -5.21 8.30 -18.05
N GLU A 10 -4.43 9.20 -17.47
CA GLU A 10 -3.06 8.95 -17.07
C GLU A 10 -3.00 7.84 -16.02
N ALA A 11 -3.77 7.94 -14.94
CA ALA A 11 -3.84 6.93 -13.90
C ALA A 11 -4.22 5.55 -14.46
N ALA A 12 -5.23 5.50 -15.35
CA ALA A 12 -5.61 4.26 -16.04
C ALA A 12 -4.47 3.71 -16.93
N GLY A 13 -3.72 4.59 -17.59
CA GLY A 13 -2.55 4.23 -18.39
C GLY A 13 -1.40 3.66 -17.55
N LEU A 14 -1.14 4.24 -16.38
CA LEU A 14 -0.15 3.74 -15.42
C LEU A 14 -0.58 2.38 -14.86
N ALA A 15 -1.85 2.22 -14.49
CA ALA A 15 -2.40 0.95 -14.00
C ALA A 15 -2.24 -0.20 -15.02
N ALA A 16 -2.55 0.06 -16.30
CA ALA A 16 -2.38 -0.92 -17.36
C ALA A 16 -0.90 -1.32 -17.57
N ARG A 17 0.03 -0.36 -17.45
CA ARG A 17 1.48 -0.61 -17.54
C ARG A 17 1.98 -1.43 -16.33
N TRP A 18 1.49 -1.11 -15.13
CA TRP A 18 1.75 -1.88 -13.93
C TRP A 18 1.29 -3.33 -14.07
N GLU A 19 0.10 -3.54 -14.64
CA GLU A 19 -0.41 -4.89 -14.87
C GLU A 19 0.49 -5.70 -15.80
N LEU A 20 0.93 -5.08 -16.91
CA LEU A 20 1.85 -5.70 -17.85
C LEU A 20 3.19 -6.08 -17.22
N LEU A 21 3.78 -5.17 -16.41
CA LEU A 21 5.12 -5.35 -15.83
C LEU A 21 5.11 -6.28 -14.60
N SER A 22 4.04 -6.24 -13.80
CA SER A 22 3.92 -7.06 -12.59
C SER A 22 3.27 -8.42 -12.83
N GLY A 23 2.66 -8.64 -14.00
CA GLY A 23 1.93 -9.85 -14.35
C GLY A 23 0.68 -10.08 -13.49
N ARG A 24 0.14 -9.03 -12.87
CA ARG A 24 -1.04 -9.06 -12.00
C ARG A 24 -1.90 -7.82 -12.24
N PRO A 25 -3.24 -7.92 -12.15
CA PRO A 25 -4.09 -6.75 -12.28
C PRO A 25 -3.72 -5.70 -11.23
N ASP A 26 -3.61 -4.45 -11.66
CA ASP A 26 -3.42 -3.33 -10.74
C ASP A 26 -4.67 -3.19 -9.88
N ARG A 27 -4.55 -3.64 -8.64
CA ARG A 27 -5.67 -3.77 -7.71
C ARG A 27 -5.25 -3.22 -6.36
N THR A 28 -5.99 -2.21 -5.92
CA THR A 28 -5.89 -1.69 -4.56
C THR A 28 -6.80 -2.50 -3.63
N VAL A 29 -6.20 -3.08 -2.59
CA VAL A 29 -6.92 -3.67 -1.46
C VAL A 29 -7.24 -2.54 -0.49
N HIS A 30 -8.52 -2.20 -0.33
CA HIS A 30 -8.96 -1.19 0.62
C HIS A 30 -9.40 -1.83 1.94
N ILE A 31 -8.80 -1.40 3.05
CA ILE A 31 -9.18 -1.79 4.41
C ILE A 31 -9.73 -0.57 5.15
N THR A 32 -11.02 -0.61 5.45
CA THR A 32 -11.73 0.45 6.19
C THR A 32 -12.31 -0.02 7.52
N ASP A 33 -12.47 -1.34 7.70
CA ASP A 33 -13.03 -1.93 8.91
C ASP A 33 -12.03 -1.94 10.08
N ALA A 34 -12.47 -1.49 11.25
CA ALA A 34 -11.59 -1.36 12.41
C ALA A 34 -11.02 -2.71 12.90
N GLN A 35 -11.78 -3.80 12.79
CA GLN A 35 -11.31 -5.13 13.15
C GLN A 35 -10.26 -5.62 12.16
N ALA A 36 -10.45 -5.34 10.87
CA ALA A 36 -9.48 -5.63 9.82
C ALA A 36 -8.16 -4.86 10.04
N ILE A 37 -8.23 -3.56 10.35
CA ILE A 37 -7.02 -2.75 10.62
C ILE A 37 -6.26 -3.32 11.83
N ARG A 38 -6.95 -3.60 12.94
CA ARG A 38 -6.31 -4.27 14.10
C ARG A 38 -5.77 -5.64 13.74
N ALA A 39 -6.48 -6.37 12.89
CA ALA A 39 -6.05 -7.68 12.45
C ALA A 39 -4.78 -7.58 11.60
N ILE A 40 -4.52 -6.54 10.82
CA ILE A 40 -3.27 -6.42 10.06
C ILE A 40 -2.13 -5.76 10.85
N ALA A 41 -2.42 -4.95 11.87
CA ALA A 41 -1.45 -4.14 12.64
C ALA A 41 -0.50 -4.94 13.58
N HIS A 42 -0.22 -6.20 13.28
CA HIS A 42 0.74 -7.01 14.02
C HIS A 42 2.07 -7.06 13.26
N GLU A 43 3.17 -6.88 13.97
CA GLU A 43 4.53 -6.83 13.44
C GLU A 43 4.83 -7.93 12.39
N ALA A 44 4.66 -9.20 12.77
CA ALA A 44 4.83 -10.33 11.85
C ALA A 44 3.99 -10.21 10.56
N ARG A 45 2.75 -9.75 10.67
CA ARG A 45 1.85 -9.62 9.52
C ARG A 45 2.24 -8.45 8.63
N GLN A 46 2.71 -7.35 9.21
CA GLN A 46 3.26 -6.25 8.43
C GLN A 46 4.54 -6.64 7.70
N ARG A 47 5.45 -7.39 8.34
CA ARG A 47 6.64 -7.93 7.64
C ARG A 47 6.24 -8.80 6.43
N VAL A 48 5.20 -9.61 6.56
CA VAL A 48 4.66 -10.44 5.45
C VAL A 48 4.00 -9.57 4.38
N ILE A 49 3.18 -8.60 4.77
CA ILE A 49 2.55 -7.64 3.85
C ILE A 49 3.64 -6.92 3.04
N ASP A 50 4.66 -6.39 3.71
CA ASP A 50 5.79 -5.74 3.04
C ASP A 50 6.43 -6.66 2.00
N VAL A 51 6.73 -7.92 2.35
CA VAL A 51 7.34 -8.87 1.41
C VAL A 51 6.42 -9.10 0.22
N LEU A 52 5.14 -9.40 0.45
CA LEU A 52 4.21 -9.78 -0.61
C LEU A 52 3.80 -8.61 -1.52
N PHE A 53 3.72 -7.39 -0.99
CA PHE A 53 3.38 -6.20 -1.78
C PHE A 53 4.59 -5.56 -2.47
N THR A 54 5.82 -5.82 -2.02
CA THR A 54 7.04 -5.24 -2.65
C THR A 54 7.78 -6.16 -3.63
N ASP A 55 7.63 -7.49 -3.56
CA ASP A 55 8.39 -8.45 -4.38
C ASP A 55 7.84 -8.64 -5.81
N SER A 56 7.22 -7.60 -6.38
CA SER A 56 6.76 -7.55 -7.78
C SER A 56 5.91 -8.75 -8.22
N GLY A 57 5.12 -9.32 -7.31
CA GLY A 57 4.14 -10.37 -7.64
C GLY A 57 4.60 -11.80 -7.55
N ARG A 58 5.80 -12.05 -7.03
CA ARG A 58 6.22 -13.40 -6.65
C ARG A 58 5.28 -13.98 -5.60
N ALA A 59 4.93 -15.25 -5.79
CA ALA A 59 4.25 -16.04 -4.79
C ALA A 59 5.28 -16.75 -3.88
N PHE A 60 4.95 -16.87 -2.60
CA PHE A 60 5.81 -17.47 -1.58
C PHE A 60 5.08 -18.57 -0.83
N THR A 61 5.76 -19.67 -0.56
CA THR A 61 5.28 -20.67 0.39
C THR A 61 5.27 -20.09 1.81
N ALA A 62 4.46 -20.69 2.69
CA ALA A 62 4.46 -20.32 4.11
C ALA A 62 5.85 -20.55 4.77
N THR A 63 6.61 -21.54 4.29
CA THR A 63 7.98 -21.80 4.77
C THR A 63 8.95 -20.69 4.37
N GLU A 64 8.96 -20.27 3.11
CA GLU A 64 9.83 -19.16 2.67
C GLU A 64 9.51 -17.86 3.41
N LEU A 65 8.22 -17.55 3.62
CA LEU A 65 7.82 -16.37 4.40
C LEU A 65 8.24 -16.50 5.87
N ALA A 66 8.16 -17.71 6.44
CA ALA A 66 8.58 -17.97 7.80
C ALA A 66 10.08 -17.71 7.96
N GLU A 67 10.91 -18.16 7.02
CA GLU A 67 12.35 -17.89 7.00
C GLU A 67 12.66 -16.38 6.89
N LEU A 68 11.97 -15.67 5.99
CA LEU A 68 12.14 -14.23 5.80
C LEU A 68 11.71 -13.37 6.99
N THR A 69 10.87 -13.91 7.88
CA THR A 69 10.30 -13.19 9.03
C THR A 69 10.75 -13.76 10.37
N GLU A 70 11.66 -14.75 10.35
CA GLU A 70 12.18 -15.43 11.54
C GLU A 70 11.08 -16.08 12.40
N LEU A 71 10.08 -16.66 11.75
CA LEU A 71 8.96 -17.37 12.38
C LEU A 71 9.00 -18.87 12.07
N THR A 72 8.16 -19.63 12.77
CA THR A 72 7.92 -21.03 12.41
C THR A 72 6.90 -21.13 11.26
N PRO A 73 6.97 -22.15 10.39
CA PRO A 73 5.98 -22.35 9.32
C PRO A 73 4.53 -22.46 9.83
N SER A 74 4.33 -23.04 11.02
CA SER A 74 3.01 -23.14 11.67
C SER A 74 2.48 -21.77 12.09
N ALA A 75 3.31 -20.92 12.70
CA ALA A 75 2.94 -19.55 13.05
C ALA A 75 2.67 -18.71 11.79
N MET A 76 3.50 -18.86 10.76
CA MET A 76 3.30 -18.18 9.49
C MET A 76 1.97 -18.56 8.82
N SER A 77 1.63 -19.85 8.83
CA SER A 77 0.35 -20.33 8.31
C SER A 77 -0.85 -19.71 9.05
N TYR A 78 -0.75 -19.52 10.38
CA TYR A 78 -1.77 -18.83 11.16
C TYR A 78 -1.92 -17.37 10.74
N HIS A 79 -0.81 -16.65 10.57
CA HIS A 79 -0.81 -15.25 10.14
C HIS A 79 -1.37 -15.08 8.72
N LEU A 80 -0.99 -15.93 7.77
CA LEU A 80 -1.47 -15.88 6.39
C LEU A 80 -2.99 -16.12 6.31
N ARG A 81 -3.52 -17.07 7.07
CA ARG A 81 -4.99 -17.26 7.17
C ARG A 81 -5.68 -16.06 7.79
N ALA A 82 -5.03 -15.35 8.73
CA ALA A 82 -5.60 -14.14 9.29
C ALA A 82 -5.66 -12.99 8.29
N LEU A 83 -4.63 -12.85 7.44
CA LEU A 83 -4.59 -11.89 6.34
C LEU A 83 -5.59 -12.23 5.23
N GLU A 84 -5.72 -13.53 4.90
CA GLU A 84 -6.66 -14.04 3.90
C GLU A 84 -8.11 -13.70 4.24
N ARG A 85 -8.51 -13.82 5.52
CA ARG A 85 -9.86 -13.46 5.98
C ARG A 85 -10.25 -12.02 5.66
N TRP A 86 -9.29 -11.12 5.56
CA TRP A 86 -9.49 -9.72 5.24
C TRP A 86 -9.11 -9.36 3.80
N GLY A 87 -8.86 -10.37 2.95
CA GLY A 87 -8.58 -10.17 1.53
C GLY A 87 -7.25 -9.47 1.24
N VAL A 88 -6.30 -9.48 2.19
CA VAL A 88 -4.98 -8.85 2.02
C VAL A 88 -4.04 -9.74 1.21
N VAL A 89 -4.16 -11.06 1.40
CA VAL A 89 -3.39 -12.08 0.70
C VAL A 89 -4.32 -13.16 0.20
N GLU A 90 -3.89 -13.88 -0.83
CA GLU A 90 -4.62 -15.00 -1.41
C GLU A 90 -3.68 -16.14 -1.77
N ARG A 91 -4.24 -17.33 -1.96
CA ARG A 91 -3.46 -18.47 -2.48
C ARG A 91 -3.25 -18.29 -3.98
N ALA A 92 -2.00 -18.38 -4.41
CA ALA A 92 -1.65 -18.46 -5.82
C ALA A 92 -2.05 -19.83 -6.40
N GLU A 93 -2.08 -19.91 -7.73
CA GLU A 93 -2.21 -21.20 -8.42
C GLU A 93 -1.01 -22.09 -8.08
N SER A 94 -1.29 -23.37 -7.85
CA SER A 94 -0.25 -24.37 -7.55
C SER A 94 -0.08 -25.28 -8.75
N THR A 95 1.18 -25.51 -9.13
CA THR A 95 1.57 -26.55 -10.10
C THR A 95 1.73 -27.94 -9.45
N GLY A 96 1.39 -28.09 -8.16
CA GLY A 96 1.56 -29.33 -7.38
C GLY A 96 0.68 -29.44 -6.11
N ASP A 97 1.19 -30.08 -5.04
CA ASP A 97 0.45 -30.43 -3.80
C ASP A 97 -0.35 -29.25 -3.22
N ALA A 98 -1.68 -29.42 -3.11
CA ALA A 98 -2.61 -28.43 -2.57
C ALA A 98 -2.26 -27.97 -1.15
N ARG A 99 -1.54 -28.77 -0.37
CA ARG A 99 -1.09 -28.44 0.99
C ARG A 99 0.03 -27.39 1.04
N ASN A 100 0.76 -27.22 -0.06
CA ASN A 100 1.86 -26.26 -0.18
C ASN A 100 1.56 -25.12 -1.15
N ARG A 101 0.26 -24.82 -1.37
CA ARG A 101 -0.17 -23.70 -2.21
C ARG A 101 0.53 -22.40 -1.78
N PRO A 102 1.33 -21.78 -2.67
CA PRO A 102 1.97 -20.51 -2.38
C PRO A 102 0.95 -19.40 -2.15
N TRP A 103 1.39 -18.36 -1.48
CA TRP A 103 0.64 -17.16 -1.12
C TRP A 103 1.16 -15.98 -1.91
N ARG A 104 0.27 -15.08 -2.30
CA ARG A 104 0.60 -13.80 -2.92
C ARG A 104 -0.23 -12.68 -2.32
N ALA A 105 0.20 -11.44 -2.48
CA ALA A 105 -0.66 -10.29 -2.20
C ALA A 105 -1.90 -10.35 -3.10
N ALA A 106 -3.07 -10.00 -2.53
CA ALA A 106 -4.34 -9.99 -3.26
C ALA A 106 -4.48 -8.79 -4.22
N GLY A 107 -3.52 -7.88 -4.19
CA GLY A 107 -3.42 -6.73 -5.06
C GLY A 107 -1.98 -6.24 -5.21
N THR A 108 -1.83 -5.12 -5.90
CA THR A 108 -0.58 -4.37 -6.10
C THR A 108 -0.40 -3.32 -5.01
N ARG A 109 -1.50 -2.80 -4.45
CA ARG A 109 -1.51 -1.80 -3.38
C ARG A 109 -2.39 -2.21 -2.21
N LEU A 110 -2.01 -1.77 -1.02
CA LEU A 110 -2.82 -1.89 0.19
C LEU A 110 -3.07 -0.48 0.72
N GLU A 111 -4.34 -0.06 0.71
CA GLU A 111 -4.77 1.21 1.29
C GLU A 111 -5.55 0.97 2.56
N VAL A 112 -5.07 1.57 3.65
CA VAL A 112 -5.74 1.52 4.94
C VAL A 112 -6.31 2.89 5.25
N ARG A 113 -7.63 3.00 5.33
CA ARG A 113 -8.32 4.25 5.64
C ARG A 113 -9.09 4.09 6.93
N GLY A 114 -8.62 4.72 8.01
CA GLY A 114 -9.40 4.86 9.22
C GLY A 114 -10.60 5.77 8.91
N GLY A 115 -11.79 5.20 8.83
CA GLY A 115 -13.03 5.98 8.69
C GLY A 115 -13.29 6.87 9.91
N ALA A 116 -14.51 7.38 10.05
CA ALA A 116 -14.87 8.25 11.19
C ALA A 116 -14.74 7.56 12.57
N ASP A 117 -14.76 6.22 12.60
CA ASP A 117 -14.65 5.41 13.82
C ASP A 117 -13.34 5.67 14.58
N PRO A 118 -13.39 6.11 15.86
CA PRO A 118 -12.21 6.28 16.70
C PRO A 118 -11.33 5.03 16.81
N SER A 119 -11.93 3.83 16.80
CA SER A 119 -11.19 2.58 16.93
C SER A 119 -10.39 2.25 15.66
N ALA A 120 -10.97 2.48 14.49
CA ALA A 120 -10.29 2.41 13.19
C ALA A 120 -9.12 3.41 13.11
N ARG A 121 -9.33 4.66 13.56
CA ARG A 121 -8.27 5.69 13.59
C ARG A 121 -7.10 5.30 14.50
N ALA A 122 -7.36 4.82 15.71
CA ALA A 122 -6.31 4.35 16.62
C ALA A 122 -5.51 3.18 16.01
N ALA A 123 -6.18 2.26 15.33
CA ALA A 123 -5.52 1.14 14.66
C ALA A 123 -4.69 1.60 13.44
N GLN A 124 -5.15 2.61 12.69
CA GLN A 124 -4.38 3.24 11.62
C GLN A 124 -3.14 3.95 12.16
N SER A 125 -3.25 4.67 13.28
CA SER A 125 -2.10 5.27 13.95
C SER A 125 -1.07 4.22 14.36
N ALA A 126 -1.50 3.11 14.98
CA ALA A 126 -0.59 2.01 15.33
C ALA A 126 0.13 1.41 14.12
N LEU A 127 -0.54 1.33 12.97
CA LEU A 127 0.07 0.88 11.72
C LEU A 127 1.14 1.87 11.22
N PHE A 128 0.87 3.17 11.30
CA PHE A 128 1.82 4.20 10.92
C PHE A 128 3.07 4.20 11.82
N GLU A 129 2.87 4.13 13.15
CA GLU A 129 3.98 4.02 14.12
C GLU A 129 4.87 2.81 13.82
N LEU A 130 4.26 1.65 13.54
CA LEU A 130 5.00 0.43 13.18
C LEU A 130 5.83 0.61 11.90
N ALA A 131 5.32 1.33 10.89
CA ALA A 131 6.08 1.63 9.67
C ALA A 131 7.29 2.54 9.95
N VAL A 132 7.12 3.53 10.83
CA VAL A 132 8.20 4.42 11.29
C VAL A 132 9.26 3.65 12.09
N ASP A 133 8.84 2.74 12.98
CA ASP A 133 9.74 1.90 13.75
C ASP A 133 10.56 0.97 12.84
N GLN A 134 9.94 0.32 11.85
CA GLN A 134 10.65 -0.51 10.87
C GLN A 134 11.62 0.29 10.01
N TYR A 135 11.29 1.54 9.68
CA TYR A 135 12.23 2.45 9.00
C TYR A 135 13.44 2.74 9.89
N ARG A 136 13.21 3.05 11.18
CA ARG A 136 14.27 3.31 12.16
C ARG A 136 15.18 2.09 12.33
N GLU A 137 14.62 0.91 12.55
CA GLU A 137 15.39 -0.34 12.67
C GLU A 137 16.29 -0.58 11.45
N ARG A 138 15.76 -0.38 10.24
CA ARG A 138 16.51 -0.54 8.99
C ARG A 138 17.62 0.51 8.86
N TYR A 139 17.36 1.74 9.26
CA TYR A 139 18.36 2.80 9.25
C TYR A 139 19.47 2.56 10.28
N ASP A 140 19.13 2.12 11.49
CA ASP A 140 20.11 1.78 12.54
C ASP A 140 20.97 0.58 12.13
N TRP A 141 20.36 -0.45 11.55
CA TRP A 141 21.08 -1.58 10.95
C TRP A 141 22.06 -1.11 9.87
N TYR A 142 21.62 -0.25 8.96
CA TYR A 142 22.51 0.30 7.93
C TYR A 142 23.65 1.15 8.53
N ARG A 143 23.37 1.94 9.57
CA ARG A 143 24.41 2.70 10.30
C ARG A 143 25.38 1.80 11.06
N SER A 144 24.99 0.58 11.43
CA SER A 144 25.90 -0.39 12.05
C SER A 144 26.95 -0.94 11.08
N TRP A 145 26.75 -0.77 9.76
CA TRP A 145 27.71 -1.24 8.76
C TRP A 145 29.03 -0.45 8.81
N PRO A 146 30.17 -1.10 8.48
CA PRO A 146 31.45 -0.41 8.27
C PRO A 146 31.30 0.75 7.26
N ALA A 147 32.04 1.84 7.47
CA ALA A 147 31.87 3.06 6.69
C ALA A 147 32.13 2.84 5.19
N GLU A 148 33.09 1.97 4.87
CA GLU A 148 33.47 1.58 3.50
C GLU A 148 32.39 0.78 2.77
N ARG A 149 31.42 0.22 3.50
CA ARG A 149 30.27 -0.52 2.94
C ARG A 149 28.99 0.31 2.88
N ARG A 150 29.02 1.57 3.32
CA ARG A 150 27.86 2.46 3.24
C ARG A 150 27.76 3.04 1.82
N HIS A 151 26.55 3.07 1.28
CA HIS A 151 26.25 3.55 -0.05
C HIS A 151 25.75 5.00 -0.03
N GLY A 152 26.28 5.84 -0.95
CA GLY A 152 25.94 7.26 -1.02
C GLY A 152 24.49 7.56 -1.43
N PHE A 153 23.77 6.61 -2.03
CA PHE A 153 22.36 6.76 -2.38
C PHE A 153 21.42 6.58 -1.16
N VAL A 154 21.93 6.11 -0.02
CA VAL A 154 21.13 6.00 1.21
C VAL A 154 21.17 7.34 1.93
N GLY A 155 20.09 8.09 1.84
CA GLY A 155 19.91 9.37 2.52
C GLY A 155 18.44 9.70 2.72
N THR A 156 18.18 10.77 3.46
CA THR A 156 16.84 11.36 3.64
C THR A 156 16.79 12.68 2.88
N GLY A 157 15.91 12.78 1.90
CA GLY A 157 15.53 14.05 1.30
C GLY A 157 14.22 14.53 1.91
N GLN A 158 14.09 15.83 2.12
CA GLN A 158 12.82 16.47 2.47
C GLN A 158 12.57 17.62 1.51
N ALA A 159 11.33 17.77 1.09
CA ALA A 159 10.84 18.90 0.34
C ALA A 159 9.48 19.29 0.92
N GLU A 160 9.21 20.59 0.95
CA GLU A 160 7.94 21.15 1.40
C GLU A 160 7.23 21.77 0.21
N PHE A 161 5.94 21.51 0.09
CA PHE A 161 5.11 22.00 -0.99
C PHE A 161 3.79 22.54 -0.43
N TRP A 162 3.29 23.62 -1.01
CA TRP A 162 1.91 24.04 -0.84
C TRP A 162 1.10 23.35 -1.95
N LEU A 163 0.19 22.46 -1.58
CA LEU A 163 -0.54 21.62 -2.53
C LEU A 163 -2.04 21.64 -2.23
N THR A 164 -2.86 21.73 -3.26
CA THR A 164 -4.27 21.29 -3.21
C THR A 164 -4.38 19.76 -3.17
N GLU A 165 -5.60 19.22 -2.95
CA GLU A 165 -5.83 17.77 -3.04
C GLU A 165 -5.49 17.24 -4.45
N GLU A 166 -5.83 17.99 -5.50
CA GLU A 166 -5.52 17.64 -6.89
C GLU A 166 -4.01 17.70 -7.18
N GLU A 167 -3.31 18.70 -6.66
CA GLU A 167 -1.85 18.80 -6.78
C GLU A 167 -1.12 17.70 -6.03
N ALA A 168 -1.61 17.32 -4.85
CA ALA A 168 -1.09 16.18 -4.10
C ALA A 168 -1.30 14.86 -4.87
N ALA A 169 -2.49 14.66 -5.47
CA ALA A 169 -2.76 13.49 -6.30
C ALA A 169 -1.81 13.42 -7.51
N ARG A 170 -1.60 14.53 -8.22
CA ARG A 170 -0.64 14.61 -9.34
C ARG A 170 0.79 14.32 -8.91
N PHE A 171 1.22 14.81 -7.74
CA PHE A 171 2.54 14.49 -7.21
C PHE A 171 2.72 12.99 -6.90
N LEU A 172 1.70 12.36 -6.32
CA LEU A 172 1.72 10.91 -6.06
C LEU A 172 1.77 10.09 -7.36
N LEU A 173 1.02 10.50 -8.39
CA LEU A 173 1.10 9.88 -9.73
C LEU A 173 2.49 10.03 -10.36
N ALA A 174 3.16 11.17 -10.17
CA ALA A 174 4.51 11.37 -10.66
C ALA A 174 5.54 10.44 -10.00
N LEU A 175 5.38 10.13 -8.71
CA LEU A 175 6.22 9.14 -8.02
C LEU A 175 5.99 7.73 -8.57
N GLU A 176 4.74 7.35 -8.79
CA GLU A 176 4.38 6.06 -9.40
C GLU A 176 4.97 5.91 -10.80
N ARG A 177 4.92 6.99 -11.60
CA ARG A 177 5.54 7.01 -12.92
C ARG A 177 7.04 6.76 -12.86
N ALA A 178 7.74 7.36 -11.90
CA ALA A 178 9.19 7.16 -11.74
C ALA A 178 9.53 5.68 -11.41
N GLU A 179 8.69 4.99 -10.62
CA GLU A 179 8.85 3.56 -10.37
C GLU A 179 8.65 2.73 -11.65
N LEU A 180 7.62 3.05 -12.43
CA LEU A 180 7.36 2.39 -13.70
C LEU A 180 8.50 2.59 -14.70
N GLU A 181 9.03 3.80 -14.82
CA GLU A 181 10.18 4.11 -15.68
C GLU A 181 11.40 3.27 -15.29
N LEU A 182 11.65 3.06 -13.99
CA LEU A 182 12.71 2.18 -13.51
C LEU A 182 12.47 0.72 -13.94
N MET A 183 11.24 0.22 -13.79
CA MET A 183 10.91 -1.15 -14.20
C MET A 183 11.03 -1.35 -15.72
N GLU A 184 10.63 -0.36 -16.51
CA GLU A 184 10.72 -0.38 -17.98
C GLU A 184 12.14 -0.24 -18.50
N SER A 185 13.06 0.34 -17.71
CA SER A 185 14.48 0.45 -18.08
C SER A 185 15.20 -0.91 -18.19
N GLY A 186 14.53 -2.02 -17.85
CA GLY A 186 15.08 -3.37 -17.88
C GLY A 186 15.79 -3.76 -16.59
N VAL A 187 15.67 -2.97 -15.52
CA VAL A 187 16.16 -3.34 -14.19
C VAL A 187 15.38 -4.54 -13.68
N GLU A 188 16.06 -5.67 -13.56
CA GLU A 188 15.45 -6.86 -12.98
C GLU A 188 15.34 -6.72 -11.45
N ASN A 189 14.12 -6.75 -10.91
CA ASN A 189 13.90 -6.74 -9.46
C ASN A 189 14.11 -8.14 -8.85
N ARG A 190 15.34 -8.63 -8.89
CA ARG A 190 15.76 -9.92 -8.29
C ARG A 190 17.12 -9.81 -7.62
N PRO A 191 17.42 -10.65 -6.62
CA PRO A 191 18.75 -10.73 -6.03
C PRO A 191 19.82 -10.98 -7.10
N GLY A 192 20.98 -10.33 -6.98
CA GLY A 192 22.09 -10.50 -7.91
C GLY A 192 23.37 -9.81 -7.44
N PRO A 193 24.52 -10.10 -8.06
CA PRO A 193 25.80 -9.50 -7.70
C PRO A 193 25.73 -7.96 -7.75
N GLY A 194 26.18 -7.30 -6.67
CA GLY A 194 26.16 -5.83 -6.58
C GLY A 194 24.80 -5.20 -6.30
N LYS A 195 23.71 -5.98 -6.26
CA LYS A 195 22.38 -5.48 -5.89
C LYS A 195 22.18 -5.55 -4.38
N ILE A 196 21.60 -4.48 -3.84
CA ILE A 196 21.17 -4.42 -2.46
C ILE A 196 19.67 -4.20 -2.47
N ARG A 197 18.95 -5.02 -1.71
CA ARG A 197 17.51 -4.87 -1.56
C ARG A 197 17.25 -3.60 -0.75
N THR A 198 16.78 -2.56 -1.42
CA THR A 198 16.46 -1.25 -0.83
C THR A 198 14.95 -1.09 -0.74
N ARG A 199 14.47 -0.63 0.42
CA ARG A 199 13.07 -0.25 0.63
C ARG A 199 12.99 1.23 0.94
N TRP A 200 12.13 1.94 0.23
CA TRP A 200 11.86 3.34 0.47
C TRP A 200 10.53 3.50 1.22
N PHE A 201 10.47 4.52 2.08
CA PHE A 201 9.27 4.93 2.80
C PHE A 201 9.20 6.45 2.66
N PHE A 202 8.06 6.96 2.24
CA PHE A 202 7.82 8.39 2.15
C PHE A 202 6.44 8.71 2.72
N SER A 203 6.23 9.97 3.09
CA SER A 203 4.95 10.45 3.57
C SER A 203 4.69 11.85 3.01
N LEU A 204 3.47 12.12 2.61
CA LEU A 204 2.99 13.46 2.29
C LEU A 204 2.06 13.92 3.42
N LEU A 205 2.66 14.28 4.57
CA LEU A 205 1.93 14.77 5.74
C LEU A 205 1.99 16.30 5.79
N PRO A 206 0.93 16.96 6.28
CA PRO A 206 1.00 18.38 6.60
C PRO A 206 2.11 18.67 7.62
N VAL A 207 2.70 19.87 7.53
CA VAL A 207 3.67 20.35 8.51
C VAL A 207 2.98 20.50 9.87
N ALA A 208 3.66 20.06 10.94
CA ALA A 208 3.09 20.11 12.28
C ALA A 208 2.73 21.55 12.68
N GLY A 209 1.48 21.77 13.08
CA GLY A 209 0.95 23.07 13.48
C GLY A 209 0.18 23.81 12.38
N GLU A 210 0.27 23.37 11.12
CA GLU A 210 -0.60 23.88 10.04
C GLU A 210 -2.05 23.45 10.27
N ARG A 211 -2.98 24.37 10.04
CA ARG A 211 -4.41 24.08 10.08
C ARG A 211 -4.87 23.67 8.68
N PRO A 212 -5.78 22.68 8.55
CA PRO A 212 -6.43 22.42 7.28
C PRO A 212 -7.06 23.72 6.75
N PRO A 213 -6.98 23.98 5.42
CA PRO A 213 -7.69 25.11 4.84
C PRO A 213 -9.18 24.99 5.17
N GLU A 214 -9.85 26.12 5.39
CA GLU A 214 -11.30 26.13 5.51
C GLU A 214 -11.89 25.48 4.25
N ARG A 215 -12.69 24.44 4.44
CA ARG A 215 -13.30 23.72 3.32
C ARG A 215 -14.15 24.74 2.56
N ALA A 216 -13.76 25.09 1.34
CA ALA A 216 -14.57 25.97 0.50
C ALA A 216 -15.97 25.36 0.46
N GLU A 217 -16.98 26.11 0.90
CA GLU A 217 -18.38 25.67 0.83
C GLU A 217 -18.63 25.25 -0.61
N ARG A 218 -18.91 23.96 -0.83
CA ARG A 218 -19.41 23.54 -2.14
C ARG A 218 -20.68 24.36 -2.36
N PRO A 219 -20.82 25.11 -3.48
CA PRO A 219 -22.08 25.76 -3.77
C PRO A 219 -23.15 24.67 -3.74
N ALA A 220 -24.23 24.92 -2.98
CA ALA A 220 -25.34 23.98 -2.86
C ALA A 220 -25.74 23.54 -4.28
N GLY A 221 -25.54 22.26 -4.58
CA GLY A 221 -26.07 21.68 -5.80
C GLY A 221 -27.59 21.90 -5.83
N PRO A 222 -28.19 22.05 -7.02
CA PRO A 222 -29.63 22.30 -7.11
C PRO A 222 -30.38 21.20 -6.35
N GLU A 223 -31.33 21.61 -5.49
CA GLU A 223 -32.24 20.70 -4.78
C GLU A 223 -32.85 19.71 -5.77
N GLU A 224 -32.60 18.41 -5.56
CA GLU A 224 -33.34 17.37 -6.25
C GLU A 224 -34.84 17.55 -5.93
N PRO A 225 -35.73 17.61 -6.93
CA PRO A 225 -37.15 17.73 -6.68
C PRO A 225 -37.63 16.51 -5.90
N ALA A 226 -38.31 16.77 -4.78
CA ALA A 226 -38.90 15.76 -3.91
C ALA A 226 -39.70 14.73 -4.74
N SER A 227 -39.29 13.47 -4.70
CA SER A 227 -40.06 12.40 -5.32
C SER A 227 -41.35 12.22 -4.50
N GLY A 228 -42.47 12.72 -5.03
CA GLY A 228 -43.80 12.41 -4.52
C GLY A 228 -44.06 10.91 -4.69
N HIS A 229 -44.10 10.19 -3.58
CA HIS A 229 -44.61 8.82 -3.52
C HIS A 229 -45.96 8.87 -2.80
N ASP A 230 -47.01 9.28 -3.53
CA ASP A 230 -48.38 9.03 -3.09
C ASP A 230 -48.73 7.59 -3.49
N LYS A 231 -48.84 6.74 -2.47
CA LYS A 231 -49.38 5.39 -2.58
C LYS A 231 -50.90 5.49 -2.66
N GLU A 232 -51.49 5.13 -3.80
CA GLU A 232 -52.90 4.74 -3.83
C GLU A 232 -53.10 3.43 -3.06
N PRO A 233 -54.08 3.33 -2.14
CA PRO A 233 -54.45 2.06 -1.55
C PRO A 233 -55.47 1.36 -2.43
N THR A 234 -55.20 0.07 -2.68
CA THR A 234 -56.11 -0.89 -3.30
C THR A 234 -57.39 -1.06 -2.48
N ALA A 235 -58.55 -0.89 -3.14
CA ALA A 235 -59.78 -1.64 -2.90
C ALA A 235 -60.64 -1.63 -4.17
#